data_AF-A0A839Q2N4-F1
#
_entry.id   AF-A0A839Q2N4-F1
#
_cell.length_a   1.000
_cell.length_b   1.000
_cell.length_c   1.000
_cell.angle_alpha   90.00
_cell.angle_beta   90.00
_cell.angle_gamma   90.00
#
_symmetry.space_group_name_H-M   'P 1'
#
loop_
_entity.id
_entity.type
_entity.pdbx_description
1 polymer ?
#
loop_
_entity_poly.entity_id
_entity_poly.type
_entity_poly.pdbx_seq_one_letter_code
_entity_poly.pdbx_strand_id
1 'polypeptide(L)'
;MTDFLCAVEASGRRVMRISANDAGGAPGLVVDPIHYAAEESAVSGGLGLAASAEVISLHQIGSIRHRVTSRTVAAADRLMTAVNALSDRASRELALAYVCDQLSGSPQRLAAFEGEEADVTVWPAHFALDGKDTLIDVGSADGGALMSLQFAGTEPDRYVAFEVDPTLAQILEGRISHGRQKSADAVRLLPLSRATRELEMILIPGTGASHVGIEEHDRTLDWTGCRTLRMTASTLDQEFTNPVRGMLCIDAEGHDLDVISGGSRLLKASRLIVSVAVYHQADDLGSVYESLSASLIDYCYFLRRLGNNGLSAEQRFASRYLDVHLVAVPIERCLAHSRHKVGSSPS
;
A
#
# COMPACT_ATOMS: atom_id res chain seq x y z
N MET A 1 6.49 -19.19 -16.82
CA MET A 1 5.94 -20.43 -16.24
C MET A 1 7.02 -21.30 -15.62
N THR A 2 8.06 -21.69 -16.36
CA THR A 2 9.21 -22.42 -15.79
C THR A 2 9.81 -21.69 -14.59
N ASP A 3 10.07 -20.38 -14.70
CA ASP A 3 10.60 -19.58 -13.58
C ASP A 3 9.62 -19.49 -12.40
N PHE A 4 8.30 -19.53 -12.67
CA PHE A 4 7.26 -19.56 -11.64
C PHE A 4 7.25 -20.90 -10.91
N LEU A 5 7.23 -22.02 -11.64
CA LEU A 5 7.26 -23.37 -11.04
C LEU A 5 8.56 -23.62 -10.28
N CYS A 6 9.71 -23.17 -10.82
CA CYS A 6 11.00 -23.22 -10.13
C CYS A 6 11.00 -22.38 -8.85
N ALA A 7 10.35 -21.21 -8.85
CA ALA A 7 10.24 -20.38 -7.64
C ALA A 7 9.34 -21.02 -6.58
N VAL A 8 8.25 -21.70 -6.96
CA VAL A 8 7.38 -22.40 -6.01
C VAL A 8 8.08 -23.63 -5.41
N GLU A 9 8.75 -24.46 -6.22
CA GLU A 9 9.53 -25.59 -5.72
C GLU A 9 10.66 -25.14 -4.78
N ALA A 10 11.37 -24.07 -5.12
CA ALA A 10 12.43 -23.51 -4.28
C ALA A 10 11.92 -23.00 -2.92
N SER A 11 10.62 -22.69 -2.80
CA SER A 11 9.99 -22.28 -1.53
C SER A 11 9.62 -23.45 -0.61
N GLY A 12 9.87 -24.70 -1.03
CA GLY A 12 9.49 -25.91 -0.30
C GLY A 12 8.01 -26.28 -0.43
N ARG A 13 7.25 -25.52 -1.22
CA ARG A 13 5.86 -25.83 -1.57
C ARG A 13 5.82 -26.71 -2.81
N ARG A 14 4.95 -27.71 -2.79
CA ARG A 14 4.71 -28.57 -3.95
C ARG A 14 3.40 -28.17 -4.61
N VAL A 15 3.46 -27.96 -5.92
CA VAL A 15 2.29 -27.73 -6.75
C VAL A 15 2.11 -28.97 -7.61
N MET A 16 0.99 -29.66 -7.46
CA MET A 16 0.69 -30.82 -8.28
C MET A 16 -0.15 -30.41 -9.48
N ARG A 17 0.24 -30.92 -10.65
CA ARG A 17 -0.60 -30.84 -11.83
C ARG A 17 -1.83 -31.74 -11.62
N ILE A 18 -3.02 -31.15 -11.69
CA ILE A 18 -4.30 -31.86 -11.62
C ILE A 18 -5.00 -31.85 -12.98
N SER A 19 -5.83 -32.85 -13.24
CA SER A 19 -6.60 -32.90 -14.47
C SER A 19 -7.78 -31.91 -14.43
N ALA A 20 -8.31 -31.52 -15.58
CA ALA A 20 -9.49 -30.64 -15.66
C ALA A 20 -10.73 -31.21 -14.96
N ASN A 21 -10.84 -32.55 -14.88
CA ASN A 21 -11.93 -33.23 -14.17
C ASN A 21 -11.75 -33.18 -12.65
N ASP A 22 -10.51 -33.19 -12.15
CA ASP A 22 -10.20 -33.13 -10.71
C ASP A 22 -10.23 -31.69 -10.16
N ALA A 23 -10.20 -30.70 -11.05
CA ALA A 23 -10.29 -29.28 -10.69
C ALA A 23 -11.72 -28.81 -10.37
N GLY A 24 -12.74 -29.67 -10.55
CA GLY A 24 -14.14 -29.38 -10.27
C GLY A 24 -14.42 -29.20 -8.78
N GLY A 25 -14.01 -28.07 -8.22
CA GLY A 25 -14.27 -27.67 -6.82
C GLY A 25 -13.04 -27.45 -5.96
N ALA A 26 -11.84 -27.80 -6.43
CA ALA A 26 -10.59 -27.55 -5.70
C ALA A 26 -10.05 -26.13 -6.02
N PRO A 27 -9.64 -25.33 -5.02
CA PRO A 27 -8.96 -24.06 -5.29
C PRO A 27 -7.62 -24.34 -5.99
N GLY A 28 -7.41 -23.79 -7.18
CA GLY A 28 -6.22 -24.05 -7.99
C GLY A 28 -5.98 -23.01 -9.09
N LEU A 29 -4.75 -23.02 -9.63
CA LEU A 29 -4.31 -22.18 -10.76
C LEU A 29 -4.64 -22.88 -12.08
N VAL A 30 -5.32 -22.19 -13.00
CA VAL A 30 -5.58 -22.69 -14.36
C VAL A 30 -4.70 -21.92 -15.34
N VAL A 31 -3.78 -22.62 -15.99
CA VAL A 31 -3.01 -22.06 -17.12
C VAL A 31 -3.08 -23.06 -18.26
N ASP A 32 -3.88 -22.72 -19.26
CA ASP A 32 -3.94 -23.26 -20.63
C ASP A 32 -3.31 -24.65 -20.88
N PRO A 33 -4.09 -25.75 -20.98
CA PRO A 33 -5.31 -26.15 -20.29
C PRO A 33 -4.95 -27.05 -19.10
N ILE A 34 -4.08 -26.56 -18.21
CA ILE A 34 -3.46 -27.35 -17.15
C ILE A 34 -3.82 -26.75 -15.80
N HIS A 35 -4.40 -27.57 -14.92
CA HIS A 35 -4.78 -27.18 -13.58
C HIS A 35 -3.66 -27.54 -12.60
N TYR A 36 -3.45 -26.69 -11.60
CA TYR A 36 -2.42 -26.85 -10.58
C TYR A 36 -3.04 -26.64 -9.20
N ALA A 37 -2.79 -27.56 -8.26
CA ALA A 37 -3.25 -27.49 -6.88
C ALA A 37 -2.06 -27.52 -5.91
N ALA A 38 -2.18 -26.80 -4.78
CA ALA A 38 -1.20 -26.87 -3.70
C ALA A 38 -1.36 -28.19 -2.94
N GLU A 39 -0.26 -28.88 -2.64
CA GLU A 39 -0.28 -30.10 -1.81
C GLU A 39 -0.44 -29.67 -0.33
N GLU A 40 -1.45 -30.20 0.38
CA GLU A 40 -1.68 -29.85 1.80
C GLU A 40 -0.48 -30.29 2.67
N SER A 41 0.12 -29.34 3.38
CA SER A 41 1.22 -29.59 4.32
C SER A 41 0.67 -29.79 5.73
N ALA A 42 0.65 -31.04 6.21
CA ALA A 42 0.38 -31.35 7.61
C ALA A 42 1.59 -31.00 8.49
N VAL A 43 1.55 -29.86 9.21
CA VAL A 43 2.53 -29.56 10.28
C VAL A 43 1.83 -29.69 11.63
N SER A 44 2.28 -30.66 12.44
CA SER A 44 1.78 -30.90 13.80
C SER A 44 2.73 -30.32 14.86
N GLY A 45 2.22 -29.50 15.78
CA GLY A 45 2.92 -29.12 17.01
C GLY A 45 2.36 -27.86 17.68
N GLY A 46 1.74 -28.00 18.86
CA GLY A 46 1.25 -26.89 19.70
C GLY A 46 2.22 -26.53 20.83
N LEU A 47 2.25 -25.25 21.21
CA LEU A 47 3.00 -24.71 22.36
C LEU A 47 2.26 -23.55 23.05
N GLY A 48 2.62 -23.30 24.32
CA GLY A 48 1.80 -22.66 25.36
C GLY A 48 1.79 -21.13 25.44
N LEU A 49 1.01 -20.65 26.42
CA LEU A 49 0.42 -19.31 26.64
C LEU A 49 1.33 -18.07 26.73
N ALA A 50 2.62 -18.14 26.41
CA ALA A 50 3.45 -16.96 26.13
C ALA A 50 3.57 -16.64 24.63
N ALA A 51 2.98 -17.51 23.80
CA ALA A 51 3.06 -17.46 22.34
C ALA A 51 1.84 -16.77 21.69
N SER A 52 1.02 -16.00 22.42
CA SER A 52 -0.24 -15.48 21.84
C SER A 52 -0.02 -14.41 20.76
N ALA A 53 1.00 -13.56 20.85
CA ALA A 53 1.29 -12.59 19.77
C ALA A 53 1.93 -13.25 18.52
N GLU A 54 2.79 -14.26 18.71
CA GLU A 54 3.46 -14.97 17.60
C GLU A 54 2.57 -16.06 16.95
N VAL A 55 1.71 -16.74 17.71
CA VAL A 55 0.84 -17.81 17.21
C VAL A 55 -0.40 -17.24 16.52
N ILE A 56 -0.91 -16.09 16.98
CA ILE A 56 -1.95 -15.35 16.25
C ILE A 56 -1.40 -14.86 14.91
N SER A 57 -0.17 -14.36 14.88
CA SER A 57 0.55 -14.00 13.65
C SER A 57 0.70 -15.19 12.69
N LEU A 58 1.19 -16.36 13.14
CA LEU A 58 1.47 -17.51 12.24
C LEU A 58 0.22 -18.20 11.67
N HIS A 59 -0.87 -18.30 12.43
CA HIS A 59 -2.12 -18.91 11.94
C HIS A 59 -2.93 -17.95 11.04
N GLN A 60 -2.85 -16.63 11.29
CA GLN A 60 -3.35 -15.59 10.38
C GLN A 60 -2.56 -15.62 9.06
N ILE A 61 -1.24 -15.70 9.15
CA ILE A 61 -0.34 -15.82 8.01
C ILE A 61 -0.71 -17.03 7.12
N GLY A 62 -1.07 -18.19 7.66
CA GLY A 62 -1.41 -19.39 6.86
C GLY A 62 -2.68 -19.24 5.99
N SER A 63 -3.77 -18.72 6.55
CA SER A 63 -5.04 -18.49 5.84
C SER A 63 -4.94 -17.31 4.86
N ILE A 64 -4.23 -16.25 5.25
CA ILE A 64 -3.90 -15.12 4.37
C ILE A 64 -3.04 -15.62 3.19
N ARG A 65 -2.03 -16.47 3.44
CA ARG A 65 -1.12 -17.00 2.40
C ARG A 65 -1.81 -17.77 1.28
N HIS A 66 -2.79 -18.64 1.58
CA HIS A 66 -3.47 -19.40 0.53
C HIS A 66 -4.42 -18.52 -0.32
N ARG A 67 -5.11 -17.56 0.31
CA ARG A 67 -5.99 -16.61 -0.40
C ARG A 67 -5.21 -15.63 -1.24
N VAL A 68 -4.06 -15.16 -0.74
CA VAL A 68 -3.15 -14.29 -1.49
C VAL A 68 -2.68 -15.03 -2.74
N THR A 69 -2.21 -16.28 -2.62
CA THR A 69 -1.71 -17.03 -3.79
C THR A 69 -2.76 -17.21 -4.88
N SER A 70 -3.98 -17.64 -4.55
CA SER A 70 -5.04 -17.86 -5.56
C SER A 70 -5.56 -16.56 -6.18
N ARG A 71 -5.67 -15.48 -5.39
CA ARG A 71 -6.06 -14.16 -5.90
C ARG A 71 -4.97 -13.54 -6.79
N THR A 72 -3.71 -13.59 -6.38
CA THR A 72 -2.57 -13.12 -7.18
C THR A 72 -2.51 -13.86 -8.53
N VAL A 73 -2.78 -15.17 -8.52
CA VAL A 73 -2.89 -15.98 -9.74
C VAL A 73 -4.02 -15.50 -10.66
N ALA A 74 -5.23 -15.31 -10.12
CA ALA A 74 -6.37 -14.87 -10.91
C ALA A 74 -6.16 -13.46 -11.49
N ALA A 75 -5.33 -12.65 -10.82
CA ALA A 75 -4.97 -11.31 -11.21
C ALA A 75 -3.64 -11.20 -11.99
N ALA A 76 -3.01 -12.32 -12.36
CA ALA A 76 -1.65 -12.32 -12.90
C ALA A 76 -1.47 -11.41 -14.12
N ASP A 77 -2.41 -11.42 -15.08
CA ASP A 77 -2.34 -10.58 -16.28
C ASP A 77 -2.43 -9.08 -15.94
N ARG A 78 -3.32 -8.72 -15.02
CA ARG A 78 -3.49 -7.35 -14.53
C ARG A 78 -2.24 -6.88 -13.78
N LEU A 79 -1.71 -7.72 -12.88
CA LEU A 79 -0.48 -7.44 -12.15
C LEU A 79 0.69 -7.24 -13.10
N MET A 80 0.88 -8.14 -14.08
CA MET A 80 1.96 -8.02 -15.05
C MET A 80 1.80 -6.79 -15.96
N THR A 81 0.56 -6.38 -16.27
CA THR A 81 0.30 -5.11 -16.95
C THR A 81 0.81 -3.92 -16.12
N ALA A 82 0.49 -3.89 -14.83
CA ALA A 82 0.99 -2.85 -13.92
C ALA A 82 2.53 -2.87 -13.80
N VAL A 83 3.14 -4.04 -13.62
CA VAL A 83 4.61 -4.20 -13.56
C VAL A 83 5.27 -3.66 -14.82
N ASN A 84 4.78 -4.03 -16.00
CA ASN A 84 5.37 -3.61 -17.27
C ASN A 84 5.21 -2.10 -17.52
N ALA A 85 4.22 -1.45 -16.91
CA ALA A 85 3.98 -0.02 -17.01
C ALA A 85 4.88 0.83 -16.09
N LEU A 86 5.59 0.21 -15.13
CA LEU A 86 6.49 0.93 -14.24
C LEU A 86 7.68 1.53 -15.01
N SER A 87 8.03 2.77 -14.68
CA SER A 87 8.87 3.64 -15.51
C SER A 87 10.36 3.36 -15.38
N ASP A 88 10.80 2.73 -14.28
CA ASP A 88 12.20 2.39 -14.06
C ASP A 88 12.40 0.93 -13.66
N ARG A 89 13.65 0.51 -13.74
CA ARG A 89 14.08 -0.86 -13.46
C ARG A 89 13.86 -1.23 -12.00
N ALA A 90 14.22 -0.35 -11.06
CA ALA A 90 14.08 -0.60 -9.63
C ALA A 90 12.63 -0.86 -9.20
N SER A 91 11.68 -0.12 -9.78
CA SER A 91 10.24 -0.32 -9.56
C SER A 91 9.80 -1.69 -10.05
N ARG A 92 10.24 -2.11 -11.24
CA ARG A 92 9.90 -3.43 -11.80
C ARG A 92 10.47 -4.56 -10.97
N GLU A 93 11.73 -4.43 -10.54
CA GLU A 93 12.39 -5.41 -9.69
C GLU A 93 11.70 -5.51 -8.32
N LEU A 94 11.36 -4.38 -7.70
CA LEU A 94 10.58 -4.33 -6.46
C LEU A 94 9.20 -4.97 -6.64
N ALA A 95 8.50 -4.68 -7.73
CA ALA A 95 7.18 -5.22 -8.00
C ALA A 95 7.21 -6.74 -8.22
N LEU A 96 8.20 -7.24 -8.95
CA LEU A 96 8.39 -8.68 -9.13
C LEU A 96 8.74 -9.37 -7.82
N ALA A 97 9.57 -8.76 -6.97
CA ALA A 97 9.87 -9.29 -5.65
C ALA A 97 8.63 -9.33 -4.75
N TYR A 98 7.85 -8.25 -4.75
CA TYR A 98 6.58 -8.16 -4.04
C TYR A 98 5.60 -9.28 -4.46
N VAL A 99 5.39 -9.47 -5.78
CA VAL A 99 4.53 -10.53 -6.32
C VAL A 99 5.08 -11.92 -5.98
N CYS A 100 6.40 -12.13 -6.07
CA CYS A 100 7.02 -13.40 -5.70
C CYS A 100 6.85 -13.72 -4.22
N ASP A 101 6.97 -12.73 -3.34
CA ASP A 101 6.80 -12.92 -1.90
C ASP A 101 5.33 -13.20 -1.55
N GLN A 102 4.37 -12.56 -2.23
CA GLN A 102 2.94 -12.90 -2.14
C GLN A 102 2.67 -14.35 -2.54
N LEU A 103 3.20 -14.79 -3.69
CA LEU A 103 2.99 -16.15 -4.23
C LEU A 103 3.67 -17.23 -3.37
N SER A 104 4.90 -16.99 -2.95
CA SER A 104 5.68 -17.93 -2.13
C SER A 104 5.27 -17.90 -0.66
N GLY A 105 4.59 -16.83 -0.22
CA GLY A 105 4.33 -16.52 1.19
C GLY A 105 5.60 -16.37 2.03
N SER A 106 6.75 -16.10 1.40
CA SER A 106 8.08 -16.00 2.02
C SER A 106 8.67 -14.60 1.79
N PRO A 107 9.17 -13.88 2.82
CA PRO A 107 9.67 -12.49 2.71
C PRO A 107 11.02 -12.31 2.03
N GLN A 108 11.56 -13.38 1.46
CA GLN A 108 12.99 -13.47 1.23
C GLN A 108 13.46 -12.50 0.15
N ARG A 109 12.61 -12.11 -0.80
CA ARG A 109 13.04 -11.28 -1.92
C ARG A 109 12.92 -9.79 -1.62
N LEU A 110 11.87 -9.34 -0.93
CA LEU A 110 11.81 -7.95 -0.46
C LEU A 110 12.93 -7.66 0.55
N ALA A 111 13.31 -8.65 1.36
CA ALA A 111 14.45 -8.57 2.26
C ALA A 111 15.80 -8.38 1.53
N ALA A 112 15.89 -8.73 0.25
CA ALA A 112 17.14 -8.60 -0.51
C ALA A 112 17.39 -7.16 -1.02
N PHE A 113 16.38 -6.28 -1.02
CA PHE A 113 16.51 -4.86 -1.42
C PHE A 113 17.10 -3.98 -0.30
N GLU A 114 18.02 -4.50 0.50
CA GLU A 114 18.73 -3.73 1.54
C GLU A 114 19.99 -3.05 0.96
N GLY A 115 20.37 -1.87 1.48
CA GLY A 115 21.58 -1.14 1.05
C GLY A 115 21.30 -0.04 0.03
N GLU A 116 22.21 0.22 -0.91
CA GLU A 116 22.10 1.31 -1.91
C GLU A 116 20.84 1.18 -2.81
N GLU A 117 20.31 -0.03 -3.00
CA GLU A 117 19.03 -0.26 -3.71
C GLU A 117 17.81 0.15 -2.88
N ALA A 118 17.93 0.18 -1.53
CA ALA A 118 16.90 0.74 -0.65
C ALA A 118 16.78 2.26 -0.87
N ASP A 119 17.89 2.97 -1.05
CA ASP A 119 17.87 4.43 -1.25
C ASP A 119 17.16 4.85 -2.54
N VAL A 120 17.17 4.00 -3.58
CA VAL A 120 16.44 4.24 -4.84
C VAL A 120 14.95 3.92 -4.70
N THR A 121 14.60 3.03 -3.77
CA THR A 121 13.23 2.56 -3.55
C THR A 121 12.51 3.30 -2.44
N VAL A 122 13.19 4.14 -1.65
CA VAL A 122 12.57 4.88 -0.53
C VAL A 122 11.96 6.22 -0.98
N TRP A 123 10.66 6.37 -0.78
CA TRP A 123 9.94 7.64 -0.79
C TRP A 123 10.22 8.41 0.52
N PRO A 124 10.31 9.75 0.54
CA PRO A 124 10.01 10.74 -0.52
C PRO A 124 11.20 11.36 -1.25
N ALA A 125 12.44 10.95 -0.97
CA ALA A 125 13.64 11.64 -1.49
C ALA A 125 13.70 11.82 -3.02
N HIS A 126 12.95 11.02 -3.80
CA HIS A 126 12.89 11.09 -5.27
C HIS A 126 11.80 11.98 -5.86
N PHE A 127 10.81 12.41 -5.06
CA PHE A 127 9.68 13.17 -5.56
C PHE A 127 9.52 14.44 -4.72
N ALA A 128 10.51 15.32 -4.85
CA ALA A 128 10.55 16.54 -4.05
C ALA A 128 9.30 17.39 -4.27
N LEU A 129 8.59 17.62 -3.17
CA LEU A 129 7.69 18.74 -3.04
C LEU A 129 8.52 20.02 -3.02
N ASP A 130 8.01 21.07 -3.65
CA ASP A 130 8.54 22.41 -3.38
C ASP A 130 7.78 23.06 -2.22
N GLY A 131 8.35 24.12 -1.66
CA GLY A 131 7.73 24.87 -0.56
C GLY A 131 6.47 25.66 -0.94
N LYS A 132 5.78 25.29 -2.03
CA LYS A 132 4.46 25.78 -2.43
C LYS A 132 3.45 24.64 -2.61
N ASP A 133 3.90 23.39 -2.51
CA ASP A 133 3.07 22.22 -2.68
C ASP A 133 2.24 21.94 -1.41
N THR A 134 1.02 21.44 -1.61
CA THR A 134 0.18 20.88 -0.54
C THR A 134 0.39 19.37 -0.46
N LEU A 135 0.59 18.85 0.75
CA LEU A 135 0.43 17.42 1.02
C LEU A 135 -1.00 17.16 1.48
N ILE A 136 -1.72 16.33 0.73
CA ILE A 136 -3.02 15.76 1.08
C ILE A 136 -2.73 14.32 1.52
N ASP A 137 -3.02 13.98 2.78
CA ASP A 137 -2.65 12.70 3.39
C ASP A 137 -3.91 11.97 3.89
N VAL A 138 -4.29 10.89 3.22
CA VAL A 138 -5.53 10.14 3.48
C VAL A 138 -5.18 8.85 4.19
N GLY A 139 -5.75 8.63 5.37
CA GLY A 139 -5.29 7.57 6.28
C GLY A 139 -3.98 7.99 6.97
N SER A 140 -3.92 9.25 7.41
CA SER A 140 -2.67 9.87 7.85
C SER A 140 -2.07 9.22 9.10
N ALA A 141 -2.86 8.47 9.87
CA ALA A 141 -2.49 7.89 11.15
C ALA A 141 -1.82 8.94 12.06
N ASP A 142 -0.55 8.73 12.39
CA ASP A 142 0.24 9.64 13.22
C ASP A 142 1.09 10.64 12.42
N GLY A 143 0.88 10.71 11.10
CA GLY A 143 1.55 11.63 10.17
C GLY A 143 2.83 11.09 9.55
N GLY A 144 2.95 9.77 9.39
CA GLY A 144 4.14 9.12 8.84
C GLY A 144 4.58 9.69 7.48
N ALA A 145 3.62 10.04 6.61
CA ALA A 145 3.92 10.65 5.32
C ALA A 145 4.59 12.04 5.47
N LEU A 146 4.03 12.91 6.31
CA LEU A 146 4.60 14.22 6.62
C LEU A 146 6.00 14.10 7.25
N MET A 147 6.18 13.19 8.21
CA MET A 147 7.47 12.99 8.87
C MET A 147 8.54 12.49 7.90
N SER A 148 8.17 11.60 6.98
CA SER A 148 9.07 11.08 5.96
C SER A 148 9.57 12.20 5.03
N LEU A 149 8.69 13.15 4.67
CA LEU A 149 9.07 14.34 3.89
C LEU A 149 10.05 15.23 4.65
N GLN A 150 9.75 15.51 5.92
CA GLN A 150 10.60 16.34 6.77
C GLN A 150 11.98 15.71 6.97
N PHE A 151 12.04 14.39 7.16
CA PHE A 151 13.30 13.65 7.26
C PHE A 151 14.12 13.73 5.97
N ALA A 152 13.45 13.70 4.81
CA ALA A 152 14.09 13.92 3.51
C ALA A 152 14.49 15.39 3.26
N GLY A 153 14.33 16.28 4.24
CA GLY A 153 14.66 17.70 4.13
C GLY A 153 13.66 18.50 3.28
N THR A 154 12.46 17.97 3.06
CA THR A 154 11.39 18.61 2.30
C THR A 154 10.19 18.90 3.19
N GLU A 155 9.55 20.04 2.98
CA GLU A 155 8.42 20.46 3.82
C GLU A 155 7.33 21.05 2.91
N PRO A 156 6.10 20.53 2.95
CA PRO A 156 5.01 21.13 2.18
C PRO A 156 4.62 22.48 2.78
N ASP A 157 4.14 23.40 1.94
CA ASP A 157 3.58 24.69 2.38
C ASP A 157 2.31 24.48 3.21
N ARG A 158 1.51 23.51 2.78
CA ARG A 158 0.24 23.16 3.41
C ARG A 158 0.14 21.65 3.61
N TYR A 159 -0.43 21.26 4.75
CA TYR A 159 -0.75 19.87 5.07
C TYR A 159 -2.25 19.75 5.33
N VAL A 160 -2.89 18.75 4.73
CA VAL A 160 -4.28 18.39 4.98
C VAL A 160 -4.35 16.88 5.17
N ALA A 161 -4.56 16.46 6.41
CA ALA A 161 -4.68 15.08 6.83
C ALA A 161 -6.14 14.68 7.00
N PHE A 162 -6.48 13.48 6.54
CA PHE A 162 -7.75 12.82 6.80
C PHE A 162 -7.48 11.57 7.64
N GLU A 163 -8.05 11.56 8.84
CA GLU A 163 -7.93 10.49 9.81
C GLU A 163 -9.33 10.11 10.33
N VAL A 164 -9.53 8.86 10.70
CA VAL A 164 -10.83 8.36 11.18
C VAL A 164 -10.78 7.91 12.65
N ASP A 165 -9.60 7.57 13.18
CA ASP A 165 -9.39 7.33 14.60
C ASP A 165 -9.19 8.68 15.32
N PRO A 166 -10.13 9.09 16.22
CA PRO A 166 -10.00 10.34 16.96
C PRO A 166 -8.72 10.44 17.80
N THR A 167 -8.20 9.30 18.26
CA THR A 167 -6.99 9.21 19.07
C THR A 167 -5.76 9.57 18.23
N LEU A 168 -5.66 9.00 17.02
CA LEU A 168 -4.57 9.29 16.10
C LEU A 168 -4.65 10.72 15.58
N ALA A 169 -5.86 11.19 15.24
CA ALA A 169 -6.10 12.57 14.86
C ALA A 169 -5.58 13.54 15.93
N GLN A 170 -5.89 13.29 17.21
CA GLN A 170 -5.39 14.12 18.32
C GLN A 170 -3.86 14.05 18.48
N ILE A 171 -3.25 12.87 18.30
CA ILE A 171 -1.79 12.71 18.32
C ILE A 171 -1.16 13.54 17.20
N LEU A 172 -1.71 13.45 15.98
CA LEU A 172 -1.25 14.18 14.81
C LEU A 172 -1.38 15.69 15.00
N GLU A 173 -2.52 16.17 15.49
CA GLU A 173 -2.72 17.58 15.87
C GLU A 173 -1.64 18.07 16.84
N GLY A 174 -1.34 17.28 17.87
CA GLY A 174 -0.27 17.56 18.82
C GLY A 174 1.09 17.70 18.14
N ARG A 175 1.42 16.80 17.20
CA ARG A 175 2.69 16.83 16.45
C ARG A 175 2.81 18.07 15.56
N ILE A 176 1.75 18.43 14.84
CA ILE A 176 1.81 19.58 13.90
C ILE A 176 1.62 20.94 14.59
N SER A 177 1.16 20.97 15.85
CA SER A 177 0.85 22.21 16.58
C SER A 177 2.03 23.18 16.77
N HIS A 178 3.26 22.68 16.60
CA HIS A 178 4.51 23.43 16.69
C HIS A 178 5.24 23.61 15.35
N GLY A 179 4.71 23.02 14.26
CA GLY A 179 5.30 23.06 12.92
C GLY A 179 4.78 24.21 12.05
N ARG A 180 5.37 24.39 10.86
CA ARG A 180 4.91 25.39 9.88
C ARG A 180 3.55 25.04 9.26
N GLN A 181 3.18 23.78 9.33
CA GLN A 181 1.93 23.20 8.82
C GLN A 181 0.73 23.51 9.73
N LYS A 182 0.93 24.26 10.82
CA LYS A 182 -0.14 24.58 11.76
C LYS A 182 -1.26 25.34 11.05
N SER A 183 -2.39 24.68 10.91
CA SER A 183 -3.65 25.26 10.49
C SER A 183 -4.77 24.65 11.32
N ALA A 184 -5.83 25.41 11.59
CA ALA A 184 -6.99 24.93 12.34
C ALA A 184 -7.67 23.72 11.65
N ASP A 185 -7.53 23.62 10.32
CA ASP A 185 -8.15 22.57 9.51
C ASP A 185 -7.13 21.60 8.90
N ALA A 186 -5.93 21.51 9.50
CA ALA A 186 -4.86 20.64 9.00
C ALA A 186 -5.16 19.16 9.23
N VAL A 187 -5.89 18.81 10.29
CA VAL A 187 -6.34 17.43 10.57
C VAL A 187 -7.85 17.38 10.51
N ARG A 188 -8.39 16.44 9.76
CA ARG A 188 -9.82 16.28 9.53
C ARG A 188 -10.23 14.88 9.97
N LEU A 189 -11.07 14.81 10.99
CA LEU A 189 -11.66 13.57 11.46
C LEU A 189 -12.80 13.15 10.53
N LEU A 190 -12.46 12.66 9.33
CA LEU A 190 -13.37 12.49 8.21
C LEU A 190 -12.90 11.38 7.27
N PRO A 191 -13.68 10.29 7.08
CA PRO A 191 -13.38 9.33 6.02
C PRO A 191 -13.67 9.92 4.64
N LEU A 192 -12.90 9.47 3.65
CA LEU A 192 -13.14 9.77 2.25
C LEU A 192 -13.65 8.53 1.52
N SER A 193 -14.52 8.71 0.52
CA SER A 193 -15.09 7.63 -0.28
C SER A 193 -15.45 8.14 -1.68
N ARG A 194 -16.02 7.26 -2.51
CA ARG A 194 -16.48 7.57 -3.86
C ARG A 194 -17.69 8.51 -3.91
N ALA A 195 -18.45 8.58 -2.82
CA ALA A 195 -19.64 9.41 -2.68
C ALA A 195 -19.88 9.76 -1.21
N THR A 196 -20.61 10.85 -0.96
CA THR A 196 -21.08 11.19 0.39
C THR A 196 -22.03 10.10 0.88
N ARG A 197 -21.65 9.39 1.94
CA ARG A 197 -22.44 8.30 2.54
C ARG A 197 -22.01 8.03 3.97
N GLU A 198 -22.89 7.46 4.78
CA GLU A 198 -22.45 6.90 6.05
C GLU A 198 -21.59 5.66 5.82
N LEU A 199 -20.47 5.60 6.52
CA LEU A 199 -19.59 4.45 6.62
C LEU A 199 -19.55 3.96 8.06
N GLU A 200 -19.44 2.66 8.20
CA GLU A 200 -19.15 2.01 9.46
C GLU A 200 -17.66 1.70 9.50
N MET A 201 -16.91 2.52 10.25
CA MET A 201 -15.47 2.41 10.44
C MET A 201 -15.19 1.49 11.62
N ILE A 202 -14.23 0.59 11.46
CA ILE A 202 -13.81 -0.34 12.49
C ILE A 202 -12.37 -0.02 12.85
N LEU A 203 -12.17 0.44 14.09
CA LEU A 203 -10.88 0.83 14.62
C LEU A 203 -10.26 -0.36 15.35
N ILE A 204 -9.01 -0.69 15.01
CA ILE A 204 -8.25 -1.78 15.62
C ILE A 204 -7.30 -1.20 16.68
N PRO A 205 -7.57 -1.41 17.98
CA PRO A 205 -6.77 -0.82 19.05
C PRO A 205 -5.29 -1.19 18.96
N GLY A 206 -4.42 -0.21 19.19
CA GLY A 206 -2.97 -0.42 19.30
C GLY A 206 -2.22 -0.64 17.97
N THR A 207 -2.94 -0.80 16.86
CA THR A 207 -2.33 -0.91 15.52
C THR A 207 -2.33 0.41 14.78
N GLY A 208 -3.32 1.26 15.06
CA GLY A 208 -3.60 2.48 14.29
C GLY A 208 -4.34 2.22 12.97
N ALA A 209 -4.60 0.96 12.63
CA ALA A 209 -5.35 0.58 11.44
C ALA A 209 -6.86 0.78 11.63
N SER A 210 -7.54 1.10 10.54
CA SER A 210 -8.99 1.24 10.49
C SER A 210 -9.55 0.65 9.20
N HIS A 211 -10.73 0.02 9.23
CA HIS A 211 -11.33 -0.56 8.03
C HIS A 211 -12.77 -0.11 7.81
N VAL A 212 -13.20 -0.06 6.54
CA VAL A 212 -14.59 0.23 6.15
C VAL A 212 -15.38 -1.06 6.05
N GLY A 213 -16.22 -1.32 7.06
CA GLY A 213 -17.02 -2.55 7.15
C GLY A 213 -16.18 -3.82 7.30
N ILE A 214 -16.83 -4.92 7.68
CA ILE A 214 -16.25 -6.27 7.59
C ILE A 214 -17.23 -7.10 6.76
N GLU A 215 -16.79 -7.62 5.61
CA GLU A 215 -17.46 -8.77 5.02
C GLU A 215 -17.19 -10.00 5.91
N GLU A 216 -18.22 -10.81 6.19
CA GLU A 216 -18.16 -11.95 7.14
C GLU A 216 -16.98 -12.92 6.94
N HIS A 217 -16.37 -12.92 5.75
CA HIS A 217 -15.28 -13.82 5.36
C HIS A 217 -13.88 -13.42 5.86
N ASP A 218 -13.70 -12.26 6.52
CA ASP A 218 -12.42 -11.80 7.10
C ASP A 218 -12.28 -11.98 8.62
N ARG A 219 -13.08 -12.90 9.19
CA ARG A 219 -12.99 -13.33 10.61
C ARG A 219 -11.68 -14.04 11.01
N THR A 220 -10.63 -13.98 10.21
CA THR A 220 -9.30 -14.50 10.58
C THR A 220 -8.55 -13.56 11.52
N LEU A 221 -8.90 -12.28 11.54
CA LEU A 221 -8.34 -11.30 12.47
C LEU A 221 -9.02 -11.43 13.85
N ASP A 222 -8.25 -11.24 14.92
CA ASP A 222 -8.81 -11.12 16.27
C ASP A 222 -9.40 -9.72 16.41
N TRP A 223 -10.73 -9.64 16.32
CA TRP A 223 -11.48 -8.39 16.43
C TRP A 223 -11.80 -8.01 17.88
N THR A 224 -11.26 -8.74 18.87
CA THR A 224 -11.51 -8.45 20.28
C THR A 224 -11.03 -7.04 20.63
N GLY A 225 -11.93 -6.23 21.19
CA GLY A 225 -11.63 -4.85 21.57
C GLY A 225 -11.73 -3.84 20.42
N CYS A 226 -12.02 -4.28 19.19
CA CYS A 226 -12.28 -3.36 18.09
C CYS A 226 -13.48 -2.47 18.38
N ARG A 227 -13.40 -1.22 17.93
CA ARG A 227 -14.45 -0.22 18.13
C ARG A 227 -15.06 0.14 16.80
N THR A 228 -16.38 0.22 16.75
CA THR A 228 -17.10 0.67 15.57
C THR A 228 -17.50 2.14 15.71
N LEU A 229 -17.22 2.94 14.69
CA LEU A 229 -17.65 4.33 14.57
C LEU A 229 -18.47 4.50 13.30
N ARG A 230 -19.60 5.20 13.38
CA ARG A 230 -20.36 5.62 12.20
C ARG A 230 -20.01 7.05 11.87
N MET A 231 -19.61 7.28 10.63
CA MET A 231 -19.14 8.58 10.16
C MET A 231 -19.69 8.84 8.76
N THR A 232 -20.11 10.08 8.52
CA THR A 232 -20.45 10.51 7.16
C THR A 232 -19.16 10.77 6.39
N ALA A 233 -18.89 9.95 5.38
CA ALA A 233 -17.77 10.17 4.47
C ALA A 233 -18.05 11.32 3.51
N SER A 234 -16.99 12.01 3.11
CA SER A 234 -16.97 13.00 2.03
C SER A 234 -16.27 12.42 0.79
N THR A 235 -16.14 13.22 -0.26
CA THR A 235 -15.35 12.89 -1.45
C THR A 235 -14.16 13.84 -1.56
N LEU A 236 -13.03 13.39 -2.11
CA LEU A 236 -11.89 14.27 -2.39
C LEU A 236 -12.31 15.48 -3.24
N ASP A 237 -13.21 15.29 -4.20
CA ASP A 237 -13.74 16.36 -5.04
C ASP A 237 -14.60 17.38 -4.27
N GLN A 238 -15.24 17.01 -3.16
CA GLN A 238 -15.95 17.98 -2.30
C GLN A 238 -14.99 18.77 -1.42
N GLU A 239 -13.96 18.09 -0.89
CA GLU A 239 -12.97 18.71 0.00
C GLU A 239 -12.04 19.68 -0.75
N PHE A 240 -11.83 19.45 -2.05
CA PHE A 240 -10.98 20.28 -2.90
C PHE A 240 -11.71 20.69 -4.18
N THR A 241 -12.38 21.84 -4.11
CA THR A 241 -13.14 22.40 -5.24
C THR A 241 -12.26 23.00 -6.33
N ASN A 242 -11.10 23.54 -5.95
CA ASN A 242 -10.12 24.15 -6.85
C ASN A 242 -8.93 23.21 -7.09
N PRO A 243 -8.25 23.31 -8.24
CA PRO A 243 -7.01 22.60 -8.48
C PRO A 243 -5.97 22.87 -7.40
N VAL A 244 -5.29 21.82 -6.96
CA VAL A 244 -4.25 21.89 -5.94
C VAL A 244 -2.93 21.46 -6.56
N ARG A 245 -1.84 22.14 -6.24
CA ARG A 245 -0.51 21.65 -6.61
C ARG A 245 0.10 20.93 -5.41
N GLY A 246 0.67 19.76 -5.63
CA GLY A 246 1.40 19.03 -4.61
C GLY A 246 1.25 17.52 -4.72
N MET A 247 1.00 16.87 -3.60
CA MET A 247 0.94 15.43 -3.50
C MET A 247 -0.29 14.95 -2.72
N LEU A 248 -0.86 13.85 -3.19
CA LEU A 248 -1.89 13.07 -2.53
C LEU A 248 -1.28 11.73 -2.12
N CYS A 249 -1.26 11.45 -0.82
CA CYS A 249 -0.94 10.14 -0.26
C CYS A 249 -2.24 9.46 0.16
N ILE A 250 -2.42 8.20 -0.21
CA ILE A 250 -3.59 7.39 0.15
C ILE A 250 -3.08 6.10 0.77
N ASP A 251 -3.43 5.90 2.03
CA ASP A 251 -3.23 4.68 2.79
C ASP A 251 -4.49 4.42 3.62
N ALA A 252 -5.58 4.10 2.91
CA ALA A 252 -6.92 4.01 3.49
C ALA A 252 -7.32 2.57 3.82
N GLU A 253 -6.33 1.71 4.09
CA GLU A 253 -6.51 0.35 4.65
C GLU A 253 -7.51 -0.51 3.85
N GLY A 254 -7.39 -0.47 2.52
CA GLY A 254 -8.22 -1.20 1.57
C GLY A 254 -9.39 -0.41 0.99
N HIS A 255 -9.61 0.82 1.43
CA HIS A 255 -10.63 1.73 0.87
C HIS A 255 -10.06 2.69 -0.20
N ASP A 256 -8.85 2.42 -0.66
CA ASP A 256 -8.04 3.30 -1.52
C ASP A 256 -8.72 3.61 -2.86
N LEU A 257 -9.31 2.60 -3.51
CA LEU A 257 -9.99 2.75 -4.79
C LEU A 257 -11.24 3.65 -4.70
N ASP A 258 -11.96 3.59 -3.58
CA ASP A 258 -13.12 4.43 -3.31
C ASP A 258 -12.68 5.91 -3.17
N VAL A 259 -11.57 6.16 -2.47
CA VAL A 259 -10.96 7.49 -2.36
C VAL A 259 -10.55 8.01 -3.73
N ILE A 260 -9.85 7.21 -4.55
CA ILE A 260 -9.45 7.58 -5.92
C ILE A 260 -10.69 7.93 -6.76
N SER A 261 -11.73 7.10 -6.71
CA SER A 261 -12.99 7.35 -7.44
C SER A 261 -13.66 8.65 -6.99
N GLY A 262 -13.62 8.97 -5.70
CA GLY A 262 -14.18 10.21 -5.14
C GLY A 262 -13.36 11.47 -5.45
N GLY A 263 -12.15 11.32 -5.99
CA GLY A 263 -11.24 12.41 -6.37
C GLY A 263 -11.05 12.57 -7.87
N SER A 264 -11.89 11.94 -8.69
CA SER A 264 -11.65 11.84 -10.14
C SER A 264 -11.50 13.20 -10.84
N ARG A 265 -12.26 14.23 -10.42
CA ARG A 265 -12.16 15.58 -10.99
C ARG A 265 -10.89 16.27 -10.51
N LEU A 266 -10.59 16.19 -9.22
CA LEU A 266 -9.39 16.76 -8.61
C LEU A 266 -8.13 16.19 -9.25
N LEU A 267 -8.04 14.86 -9.36
CA LEU A 267 -6.92 14.14 -9.94
C LEU A 267 -6.63 14.59 -11.38
N LYS A 268 -7.68 14.72 -12.21
CA LYS A 268 -7.56 15.19 -13.59
C LYS A 268 -7.11 16.65 -13.70
N ALA A 269 -7.62 17.52 -12.82
CA ALA A 269 -7.39 18.96 -12.91
C ALA A 269 -6.08 19.43 -12.26
N SER A 270 -5.64 18.76 -11.19
CA SER A 270 -4.60 19.25 -10.27
C SER A 270 -3.19 18.81 -10.62
N ARG A 271 -3.06 17.79 -11.46
CA ARG A 271 -1.77 17.16 -11.80
C ARG A 271 -0.90 16.88 -10.56
N LEU A 272 -1.53 16.31 -9.52
CA LEU A 272 -0.86 15.94 -8.26
C LEU A 272 0.13 14.80 -8.50
N ILE A 273 1.18 14.73 -7.68
CA ILE A 273 1.87 13.47 -7.42
C ILE A 273 0.92 12.61 -6.59
N VAL A 274 0.68 11.37 -6.98
CA VAL A 274 -0.26 10.48 -6.27
C VAL A 274 0.50 9.27 -5.78
N SER A 275 0.49 9.02 -4.48
CA SER A 275 1.06 7.83 -3.85
C SER A 275 -0.04 7.04 -3.20
N VAL A 276 -0.17 5.77 -3.53
CA VAL A 276 -1.24 4.90 -3.02
C VAL A 276 -0.61 3.62 -2.48
N ALA A 277 -0.95 3.25 -1.24
CA ALA A 277 -0.58 1.98 -0.66
C ALA A 277 -1.12 0.83 -1.53
N VAL A 278 -0.27 -0.16 -1.81
CA VAL A 278 -0.63 -1.32 -2.63
C VAL A 278 -0.35 -2.64 -1.91
N TYR A 279 -0.53 -2.65 -0.59
CA TYR A 279 -0.21 -3.79 0.27
C TYR A 279 -1.39 -4.32 1.09
N HIS A 280 -2.59 -3.74 0.97
CA HIS A 280 -3.78 -4.16 1.73
C HIS A 280 -4.41 -5.43 1.16
N GLN A 281 -4.42 -5.60 -0.16
CA GLN A 281 -4.96 -6.75 -0.87
C GLN A 281 -4.00 -7.30 -1.92
N ALA A 282 -4.19 -8.57 -2.25
CA ALA A 282 -3.34 -9.29 -3.20
C ALA A 282 -3.28 -8.66 -4.62
N ASP A 283 -4.35 -7.99 -5.05
CA ASP A 283 -4.47 -7.35 -6.37
C ASP A 283 -4.43 -5.81 -6.29
N ASP A 284 -3.97 -5.21 -5.18
CA ASP A 284 -3.93 -3.75 -5.09
C ASP A 284 -3.04 -3.14 -6.17
N LEU A 285 -1.83 -3.68 -6.38
CA LEU A 285 -0.92 -3.14 -7.40
C LEU A 285 -1.59 -3.07 -8.79
N GLY A 286 -2.30 -4.13 -9.17
CA GLY A 286 -2.99 -4.22 -10.45
C GLY A 286 -4.18 -3.27 -10.52
N SER A 287 -5.07 -3.35 -9.54
CA SER A 287 -6.33 -2.60 -9.52
C SER A 287 -6.14 -1.10 -9.31
N VAL A 288 -5.21 -0.70 -8.45
CA VAL A 288 -4.83 0.71 -8.24
C VAL A 288 -4.18 1.28 -9.50
N TYR A 289 -3.27 0.54 -10.15
CA TYR A 289 -2.70 0.98 -11.43
C TYR A 289 -3.77 1.19 -12.49
N GLU A 290 -4.70 0.24 -12.66
CA GLU A 290 -5.79 0.34 -13.63
C GLU A 290 -6.67 1.59 -13.36
N SER A 291 -7.03 1.82 -12.10
CA SER A 291 -7.82 2.99 -11.68
C SER A 291 -7.10 4.32 -11.94
N LEU A 292 -5.82 4.41 -11.56
CA LEU A 292 -5.02 5.62 -11.76
C LEU A 292 -4.74 5.88 -13.24
N SER A 293 -4.35 4.87 -14.02
CA SER A 293 -4.03 5.01 -15.45
C SER A 293 -5.24 5.39 -16.30
N ALA A 294 -6.45 5.02 -15.89
CA ALA A 294 -7.68 5.50 -16.52
C ALA A 294 -7.94 7.01 -16.31
N SER A 295 -7.38 7.61 -15.24
CA SER A 295 -7.65 8.99 -14.84
C SER A 295 -6.47 9.96 -15.05
N LEU A 296 -5.24 9.46 -14.99
CA LEU A 296 -4.00 10.25 -14.97
C LEU A 296 -3.23 10.12 -16.29
N ILE A 297 -3.61 10.93 -17.27
CA ILE A 297 -2.93 10.98 -18.58
C ILE A 297 -1.61 11.77 -18.46
N ASP A 298 -0.57 11.29 -19.14
CA ASP A 298 0.80 11.85 -19.15
C ASP A 298 1.50 11.75 -17.78
N TYR A 299 1.41 10.58 -17.17
CA TYR A 299 2.06 10.23 -15.91
C TYR A 299 3.09 9.11 -16.09
N CYS A 300 4.12 9.15 -15.25
CA CYS A 300 5.06 8.06 -15.05
C CYS A 300 4.70 7.34 -13.75
N TYR A 301 4.72 6.01 -13.76
CA TYR A 301 4.42 5.18 -12.59
C TYR A 301 5.68 4.58 -12.01
N PHE A 302 5.77 4.56 -10.69
CA PHE A 302 6.90 4.08 -9.91
C PHE A 302 6.40 3.24 -8.75
N LEU A 303 7.16 2.22 -8.35
CA LEU A 303 6.87 1.48 -7.13
C LEU A 303 7.96 1.80 -6.11
N ARG A 304 7.56 2.24 -4.91
CA ARG A 304 8.47 2.67 -3.85
C ARG A 304 8.02 2.10 -2.50
N ARG A 305 8.95 2.02 -1.57
CA ARG A 305 8.71 1.77 -0.15
C ARG A 305 8.69 3.10 0.59
N LEU A 306 7.82 3.27 1.56
CA LEU A 306 7.89 4.40 2.48
C LEU A 306 9.07 4.18 3.44
N GLY A 307 9.94 5.17 3.59
CA GLY A 307 11.06 5.10 4.52
C GLY A 307 10.57 5.25 5.96
N ASN A 308 10.35 4.14 6.67
CA ASN A 308 9.89 4.19 8.05
C ASN A 308 11.07 4.30 9.04
N ASN A 309 11.65 5.49 9.14
CA ASN A 309 12.90 5.74 9.88
C ASN A 309 12.76 5.70 11.42
N GLY A 310 11.54 5.61 11.94
CA GLY A 310 11.25 5.55 13.38
C GLY A 310 11.12 4.15 13.98
N LEU A 311 11.16 3.10 13.15
CA LEU A 311 10.88 1.73 13.59
C LEU A 311 12.10 1.02 14.19
N SER A 312 11.88 0.20 15.23
CA SER A 312 12.88 -0.73 15.78
C SER A 312 13.36 -1.71 14.70
N ALA A 313 14.46 -2.43 14.94
CA ALA A 313 14.92 -3.44 13.99
C ALA A 313 13.88 -4.56 13.76
N GLU A 314 13.15 -4.97 14.81
CA GLU A 314 12.07 -5.96 14.66
C GLU A 314 10.85 -5.37 13.94
N GLN A 315 10.47 -4.12 14.24
CA GLN A 315 9.38 -3.44 13.56
C GLN A 315 9.70 -3.22 12.07
N ARG A 316 10.95 -2.89 11.75
CA ARG A 316 11.44 -2.81 10.35
C ARG A 316 11.41 -4.14 9.64
N PHE A 317 11.51 -5.26 10.36
CA PHE A 317 11.37 -6.60 9.78
C PHE A 317 9.91 -6.93 9.48
N ALA A 318 9.00 -6.62 10.42
CA ALA A 318 7.56 -6.78 10.20
C ALA A 318 7.01 -5.84 9.12
N SER A 319 7.52 -4.60 9.05
CA SER A 319 7.14 -3.61 8.05
C SER A 319 7.78 -3.81 6.68
N ARG A 320 8.51 -4.91 6.44
CA ARG A 320 9.09 -5.18 5.10
C ARG A 320 8.05 -5.31 4.00
N TYR A 321 6.84 -5.71 4.39
CA TYR A 321 5.67 -5.86 3.54
C TYR A 321 4.72 -4.69 3.58
N LEU A 322 4.82 -3.90 4.63
CA LEU A 322 4.00 -2.73 4.86
C LEU A 322 4.69 -1.56 4.16
N ASP A 323 3.92 -0.57 3.77
CA ASP A 323 4.42 0.66 3.19
C ASP A 323 4.97 0.55 1.76
N VAL A 324 4.48 -0.38 0.93
CA VAL A 324 4.75 -0.36 -0.53
C VAL A 324 3.70 0.51 -1.22
N HIS A 325 4.14 1.56 -1.92
CA HIS A 325 3.26 2.49 -2.62
C HIS A 325 3.52 2.50 -4.13
N LEU A 326 2.43 2.50 -4.90
CA LEU A 326 2.44 2.91 -6.30
C LEU A 326 2.38 4.43 -6.36
N VAL A 327 3.40 5.04 -6.96
CA VAL A 327 3.54 6.49 -7.10
C VAL A 327 3.37 6.88 -8.57
N ALA A 328 2.34 7.65 -8.87
CA ALA A 328 2.10 8.27 -10.16
C ALA A 328 2.59 9.73 -10.12
N VAL A 329 3.50 10.08 -11.04
CA VAL A 329 4.13 11.39 -11.12
C VAL A 329 3.86 12.01 -12.49
N PRO A 330 3.39 13.28 -12.59
CA PRO A 330 3.24 13.95 -13.88
C PRO A 330 4.56 13.98 -14.66
N ILE A 331 4.51 13.74 -15.97
CA ILE A 331 5.73 13.63 -16.80
C ILE A 331 6.62 14.88 -16.71
N GLU A 332 6.02 16.06 -16.61
CA GLU A 332 6.74 17.33 -16.48
C GLU A 332 7.52 17.45 -15.16
N ARG A 333 7.05 16.79 -14.08
CA ARG A 333 7.77 16.74 -12.79
C ARG A 333 8.86 15.67 -12.79
N CYS A 334 8.71 14.59 -13.56
CA CYS A 334 9.73 13.57 -13.73
C CYS A 334 11.01 14.13 -14.37
N LEU A 335 10.85 14.89 -15.45
CA LEU A 335 11.97 15.45 -16.23
C LEU A 335 12.77 16.52 -15.47
N ALA A 336 12.13 17.26 -14.57
CA ALA A 336 12.79 18.26 -13.74
C ALA A 336 13.79 17.62 -12.78
N HIS A 337 13.50 16.42 -12.29
CA HIS A 337 14.33 15.71 -11.32
C HIS A 337 15.66 15.21 -11.91
N SER A 338 15.66 14.81 -13.19
CA SER A 338 16.86 14.34 -13.89
C SER A 338 17.93 15.43 -14.02
N ARG A 339 17.54 16.71 -14.01
CA ARG A 339 18.46 17.85 -14.18
C ARG A 339 19.19 18.24 -12.90
N HIS A 340 18.58 18.05 -11.73
CA HIS A 340 19.20 18.44 -10.46
C HIS A 340 20.35 17.51 -10.05
N LYS A 341 20.29 16.21 -10.36
CA LYS A 341 21.36 15.25 -10.02
C LYS A 341 22.65 15.44 -10.83
N VAL A 342 22.60 16.08 -12.00
CA VAL A 342 23.79 16.29 -12.86
C VAL A 342 24.61 17.51 -12.41
N GLY A 343 24.04 18.41 -11.61
CA GLY A 343 24.68 19.67 -11.20
C GLY A 343 25.41 19.64 -9.85
N SER A 344 25.15 18.64 -9.01
CA SER A 344 25.73 18.54 -7.66
C SER A 344 26.78 17.43 -7.61
N SER A 345 27.90 17.61 -8.29
CA SER A 345 29.11 16.85 -7.94
C SER A 345 29.63 17.43 -6.61
N PRO A 346 29.93 16.59 -5.60
CA PRO A 346 30.51 17.10 -4.36
C PRO A 346 31.87 17.72 -4.68
N SER A 347 31.96 19.05 -4.50
CA SER A 347 33.19 19.83 -4.57
C SER A 347 33.98 19.72 -3.29
#